data_AF-A0A5C2H6K5-F1
#
_entry.id   AF-A0A5C2H6K5-F1
#
_cell.length_a   1.000
_cell.length_b   1.000
_cell.length_c   1.000
_cell.angle_alpha   90.00
_cell.angle_beta   90.00
_cell.angle_gamma   90.00
#
_symmetry.space_group_name_H-M   'P 1'
#
loop_
_entity.id
_entity.type
_entity.pdbx_description
1 polymer ?
#
loop_
_entity_poly.entity_id
_entity_poly.type
_entity_poly.pdbx_seq_one_letter_code
_entity_poly.pdbx_strand_id
1 'polypeptide(L)'
;MKYEELISELCVVIKESENNAELIYNNCEDIQELISNSNLSFNEKEKVTNKLTEVFGFLQHQDLHRQKIERVVNYVCEKNDIDKSQYNLAPSAKNIDNTDDNISEDELEALIKQMQS
;
A
#
# COMPACT_ATOMS: atom_id res chain seq x y z
N MET A 1 -10.80 10.05 20.55
CA MET A 1 -10.40 8.75 19.98
C MET A 1 -9.14 8.33 20.67
N LYS A 2 -9.09 7.12 21.22
CA LYS A 2 -7.86 6.59 21.80
C LYS A 2 -6.92 6.15 20.66
N TYR A 3 -5.60 6.15 20.88
CA TYR A 3 -4.63 5.78 19.84
C TYR A 3 -4.88 4.37 19.30
N GLU A 4 -5.38 3.48 20.15
CA GLU A 4 -5.71 2.09 19.83
C GLU A 4 -6.93 1.98 18.89
N GLU A 5 -7.91 2.86 19.01
CA GLU A 5 -9.06 2.92 18.08
C GLU A 5 -8.61 3.37 16.70
N LEU A 6 -7.76 4.41 16.64
CA LEU A 6 -7.17 4.90 15.39
C LEU A 6 -6.31 3.83 14.70
N ILE A 7 -5.45 3.15 15.46
CA ILE A 7 -4.61 2.07 14.95
C ILE A 7 -5.49 0.93 14.41
N SER A 8 -6.55 0.56 15.13
CA SER A 8 -7.47 -0.49 14.67
C SER A 8 -8.12 -0.12 13.33
N GLU A 9 -8.60 1.13 13.17
CA GLU A 9 -9.19 1.59 11.91
C GLU A 9 -8.15 1.58 10.77
N LEU A 10 -6.92 2.02 11.03
CA LEU A 10 -5.85 1.99 10.03
C LEU A 10 -5.50 0.55 9.61
N CYS A 11 -5.46 -0.39 10.55
CA CYS A 11 -5.23 -1.80 10.25
C CYS A 11 -6.34 -2.42 9.39
N VAL A 12 -7.61 -2.05 9.64
CA VAL A 12 -8.73 -2.46 8.78
C VAL A 12 -8.52 -1.94 7.36
N VAL A 13 -8.19 -0.66 7.20
CA VAL A 13 -7.97 -0.05 5.88
C VAL A 13 -6.79 -0.68 5.15
N ILE A 14 -5.69 -0.99 5.84
CA ILE A 14 -4.54 -1.71 5.27
C ILE A 14 -5.02 -3.07 4.73
N LYS A 15 -5.74 -3.84 5.54
CA LYS A 15 -6.18 -5.18 5.16
C LYS A 15 -7.19 -5.17 4.01
N GLU A 16 -8.15 -4.24 4.03
CA GLU A 16 -9.10 -4.07 2.93
C GLU A 16 -8.38 -3.66 1.64
N SER A 17 -7.35 -2.81 1.73
CA SER A 17 -6.54 -2.42 0.57
C SER A 17 -5.78 -3.61 -0.04
N GLU A 18 -5.24 -4.52 0.78
CA GLU A 18 -4.61 -5.76 0.30
C GLU A 18 -5.60 -6.64 -0.45
N ASN A 19 -6.75 -6.90 0.15
CA ASN A 19 -7.77 -7.76 -0.44
C ASN A 19 -8.28 -7.17 -1.76
N ASN A 20 -8.47 -5.85 -1.82
CA ASN A 20 -8.89 -5.17 -3.05
C ASN A 20 -7.79 -5.23 -4.12
N ALA A 21 -6.52 -5.05 -3.76
CA ALA A 21 -5.41 -5.15 -4.70
C ALA A 21 -5.28 -6.56 -5.29
N GLU A 22 -5.44 -7.59 -4.47
CA GLU A 22 -5.47 -8.99 -4.93
C GLU A 22 -6.63 -9.25 -5.90
N LEU A 23 -7.83 -8.76 -5.59
CA LEU A 23 -8.99 -8.90 -6.48
C LEU A 23 -8.80 -8.16 -7.80
N ILE A 24 -8.24 -6.95 -7.79
CA ILE A 24 -7.94 -6.20 -9.02
C ILE A 24 -6.90 -6.96 -9.85
N TYR A 25 -5.84 -7.48 -9.22
CA TYR A 25 -4.82 -8.27 -9.90
C TYR A 25 -5.42 -9.50 -10.59
N ASN A 26 -6.22 -10.29 -9.86
CA ASN A 26 -6.88 -11.47 -10.41
C ASN A 26 -7.82 -11.11 -11.58
N ASN A 27 -8.61 -10.05 -11.44
CA ASN A 27 -9.46 -9.58 -12.53
C ASN A 27 -8.64 -9.13 -13.76
N CYS A 28 -7.47 -8.51 -13.57
CA CYS A 28 -6.58 -8.14 -14.67
C CYS A 28 -6.01 -9.37 -15.39
N GLU A 29 -5.63 -10.42 -14.66
CA GLU A 29 -5.19 -11.69 -15.23
C GLU A 29 -6.31 -12.36 -16.04
N ASP A 30 -7.54 -12.40 -15.49
CA ASP A 30 -8.71 -12.94 -16.20
C ASP A 30 -8.97 -12.17 -17.50
N ILE A 31 -8.87 -10.83 -17.48
CA ILE A 31 -9.00 -10.01 -18.70
C ILE A 31 -7.87 -10.33 -19.69
N GLN A 32 -6.64 -10.47 -19.22
CA GLN A 32 -5.48 -10.82 -20.06
C GLN A 32 -5.71 -12.17 -20.78
N GLU A 33 -6.26 -13.17 -20.08
CA GLU A 33 -6.62 -14.47 -20.66
C GLU A 33 -7.74 -14.34 -21.69
N LEU A 34 -8.83 -13.64 -21.36
CA LEU A 34 -9.96 -13.42 -22.27
C LEU A 34 -9.53 -12.72 -23.55
N ILE A 35 -8.67 -11.70 -23.46
CA ILE A 35 -8.16 -10.96 -24.61
C ILE A 35 -7.24 -11.85 -25.45
N SER A 36 -6.39 -12.66 -24.81
CA SER A 36 -5.51 -13.61 -25.51
C SER A 36 -6.31 -14.59 -26.37
N ASN A 37 -7.42 -15.10 -25.82
CA ASN A 37 -8.31 -16.07 -26.48
C ASN A 37 -9.36 -15.44 -27.42
N SER A 38 -9.48 -14.11 -27.44
CA SER A 38 -10.46 -13.42 -28.29
C SER A 38 -10.06 -13.37 -29.78
N ASN A 39 -11.04 -13.14 -30.65
CA ASN A 39 -10.83 -12.91 -32.09
C ASN A 39 -10.49 -11.44 -32.43
N LEU A 40 -10.09 -10.64 -31.44
CA LEU A 40 -9.70 -9.24 -31.66
C LEU A 40 -8.45 -9.14 -32.55
N SER A 41 -8.33 -8.04 -33.28
CA SER A 41 -7.12 -7.75 -34.05
C SER A 41 -5.93 -7.53 -33.12
N PHE A 42 -4.71 -7.73 -33.65
CA PHE A 42 -3.48 -7.55 -32.88
C PHE A 42 -3.41 -6.17 -32.20
N ASN A 43 -3.72 -5.10 -32.94
CA ASN A 43 -3.68 -3.73 -32.43
C ASN A 43 -4.70 -3.49 -31.30
N GLU A 44 -5.87 -4.14 -31.35
CA GLU A 44 -6.86 -4.05 -30.26
C GLU A 44 -6.38 -4.78 -29.01
N LYS A 45 -5.79 -5.98 -29.16
CA LYS A 45 -5.20 -6.72 -28.05
C LYS A 45 -4.06 -5.94 -27.40
N GLU A 46 -3.18 -5.36 -28.21
CA GLU A 46 -2.06 -4.54 -27.73
C GLU A 46 -2.52 -3.34 -26.90
N LYS A 47 -3.57 -2.63 -27.34
CA LYS A 47 -4.14 -1.51 -26.58
C LYS A 47 -4.63 -1.94 -25.20
N VAL A 48 -5.31 -3.08 -25.09
CA VAL A 48 -5.79 -3.58 -23.79
C VAL A 48 -4.63 -4.03 -22.92
N THR A 49 -3.67 -4.79 -23.46
CA THR A 49 -2.47 -5.22 -22.72
C THR A 49 -1.68 -4.03 -22.18
N ASN A 50 -1.52 -2.95 -22.96
CA ASN A 50 -0.86 -1.73 -22.49
C ASN A 50 -1.61 -1.08 -21.32
N LYS A 51 -2.95 -1.08 -21.34
CA LYS A 51 -3.75 -0.59 -20.21
C LYS A 51 -3.66 -1.49 -18.98
N LEU A 52 -3.62 -2.81 -19.14
CA LEU A 52 -3.40 -3.73 -18.03
C LEU A 52 -2.01 -3.51 -17.40
N THR A 53 -0.99 -3.24 -18.22
CA THR A 53 0.35 -2.90 -17.75
C THR A 53 0.36 -1.61 -16.93
N GLU A 54 -0.35 -0.57 -17.37
CA GLU A 54 -0.55 0.66 -16.59
C GLU A 54 -1.22 0.35 -15.23
N VAL A 55 -2.26 -0.50 -15.20
CA VAL A 55 -2.95 -0.90 -13.96
C VAL A 55 -2.01 -1.65 -13.00
N PHE A 56 -1.20 -2.59 -13.50
CA PHE A 56 -0.21 -3.28 -12.67
C PHE A 56 0.82 -2.32 -12.08
N GLY A 57 1.25 -1.32 -12.85
CA GLY A 57 2.12 -0.25 -12.34
C GLY A 57 1.45 0.52 -11.20
N PHE A 58 0.18 0.90 -11.35
CA PHE A 58 -0.56 1.58 -10.27
C PHE A 58 -0.76 0.70 -9.04
N LEU A 59 -1.06 -0.59 -9.20
CA LEU A 59 -1.16 -1.54 -8.09
C LEU A 59 0.15 -1.63 -7.30
N GLN A 60 1.29 -1.68 -8.00
CA GLN A 60 2.60 -1.67 -7.36
C GLN A 60 2.84 -0.38 -6.55
N HIS A 61 2.50 0.78 -7.12
CA HIS A 61 2.60 2.05 -6.41
C HIS A 61 1.67 2.11 -5.18
N GLN A 62 0.46 1.56 -5.29
CA GLN A 62 -0.48 1.50 -4.18
C GLN A 62 0.01 0.59 -3.06
N ASP A 63 0.61 -0.55 -3.37
CA ASP A 63 1.20 -1.42 -2.35
C ASP A 63 2.36 -0.73 -1.61
N LEU A 64 3.20 0.04 -2.31
CA LEU A 64 4.22 0.87 -1.66
C LEU A 64 3.62 1.89 -0.68
N HIS A 65 2.47 2.49 -1.00
CA HIS A 65 1.76 3.39 -0.09
C HIS A 65 1.18 2.63 1.12
N ARG A 66 0.56 1.47 0.89
CA ARG A 66 0.06 0.61 1.97
C ARG A 66 1.18 0.22 2.94
N GLN A 67 2.34 -0.20 2.43
CA GLN A 67 3.52 -0.50 3.25
C GLN A 67 4.00 0.70 4.08
N LYS A 68 3.95 1.92 3.54
CA LYS A 68 4.29 3.13 4.30
C LYS A 68 3.32 3.37 5.46
N ILE A 69 2.03 3.18 5.25
CA ILE A 69 1.02 3.30 6.31
C ILE A 69 1.26 2.23 7.38
N GLU A 70 1.55 0.99 6.98
CA GLU A 70 1.91 -0.09 7.91
C GLU A 70 3.13 0.26 8.77
N ARG A 71 4.16 0.88 8.19
CA ARG A 71 5.33 1.40 8.94
C ARG A 71 4.95 2.50 9.93
N VAL A 72 4.06 3.41 9.54
CA VAL A 72 3.55 4.47 10.44
C VAL A 72 2.80 3.85 11.62
N VAL A 73 1.94 2.86 11.38
CA VAL A 73 1.23 2.15 12.45
C VAL A 73 2.22 1.48 13.40
N ASN A 74 3.23 0.78 12.86
CA ASN A 74 4.27 0.15 13.68
C ASN A 74 5.03 1.17 14.55
N TYR A 75 5.41 2.31 13.99
CA TYR A 75 6.08 3.39 14.72
C TYR A 75 5.23 3.94 15.86
N VAL A 76 3.94 4.21 15.60
CA VAL A 76 3.02 4.72 16.62
C VAL A 76 2.81 3.70 17.73
N CYS A 77 2.66 2.42 17.41
CA CYS A 77 2.55 1.38 18.43
C CYS A 77 3.81 1.31 19.32
N GLU A 78 5.01 1.34 18.72
CA GLU A 78 6.28 1.28 19.45
C GLU A 78 6.49 2.49 20.38
N LYS A 79 6.14 3.71 19.93
CA LYS A 79 6.31 4.93 20.75
C LYS A 79 5.32 5.05 21.89
N ASN A 80 4.18 4.36 21.81
CA ASN A 80 3.11 4.46 22.80
C ASN A 80 2.93 3.19 23.64
N ASP A 81 3.86 2.24 23.56
CA ASP A 81 3.82 0.95 24.28
C ASP A 81 2.51 0.17 24.02
N ILE A 82 2.02 0.23 22.77
CA ILE A 82 0.81 -0.47 22.33
C ILE A 82 1.21 -1.84 21.80
N ASP A 83 0.57 -2.89 22.32
CA ASP A 83 0.77 -4.25 21.82
C ASP A 83 0.27 -4.37 20.37
N LYS A 84 1.20 -4.55 19.43
CA LYS A 84 0.91 -4.69 18.00
C LYS A 84 0.61 -6.12 17.56
N SER A 85 0.77 -7.11 18.43
CA SER A 85 0.53 -8.53 18.10
C SER A 85 -0.92 -8.80 17.68
N GLN A 86 -1.86 -8.01 18.19
CA GLN A 86 -3.28 -8.09 17.87
C GLN A 86 -3.65 -7.65 16.44
N TYR A 87 -2.75 -6.94 15.74
CA TYR A 87 -3.05 -6.37 14.42
C TYR A 87 -2.49 -7.18 13.24
N ASN A 88 -1.77 -8.28 13.52
CA ASN A 88 -1.24 -9.22 12.53
C ASN A 88 -0.48 -8.55 11.35
N LEU A 89 0.22 -7.45 11.66
CA LEU A 89 1.02 -6.70 10.69
C LEU A 89 2.31 -7.47 10.36
N ALA A 90 2.76 -7.41 9.12
CA ALA A 90 3.91 -8.16 8.67
C ALA A 90 5.20 -7.65 9.35
N PRO A 91 6.04 -8.55 9.92
CA PRO A 91 7.30 -8.15 10.57
C PRO A 91 8.32 -7.57 9.58
N SER A 92 8.09 -7.71 8.27
CA SER A 92 8.88 -7.12 7.18
C SER A 92 8.66 -5.63 7.02
N ALA A 93 7.64 -5.03 7.64
CA ALA A 93 7.56 -3.60 7.85
C ALA A 93 8.59 -3.19 8.91
N LYS A 94 9.87 -3.43 8.61
CA LYS A 94 11.00 -2.84 9.32
C LYS A 94 10.78 -1.34 9.34
N ASN A 95 11.04 -0.75 10.50
CA ASN A 95 10.89 0.66 10.82
C ASN A 95 11.30 1.59 9.66
N ILE A 96 10.77 2.82 9.69
CA ILE A 96 11.18 3.93 8.82
C ILE A 96 12.73 4.10 8.78
N ASP A 97 13.44 3.55 9.77
CA ASP A 97 14.90 3.54 9.95
C ASP A 97 15.73 2.54 9.10
N ASN A 98 15.19 1.83 8.11
CA ASN A 98 16.01 0.89 7.31
C ASN A 98 15.95 1.12 5.79
N THR A 99 15.95 2.39 5.41
CA THR A 99 16.63 2.87 4.21
C THR A 99 17.73 3.80 4.68
N ASP A 100 18.91 3.74 4.07
CA ASP A 100 20.15 4.50 4.38
C ASP A 100 20.05 6.04 4.43
N ASP A 101 18.87 6.62 4.66
CA ASP A 101 18.64 8.06 4.89
C ASP A 101 17.73 8.22 6.12
N ASN A 102 18.32 8.34 7.30
CA ASN A 102 17.62 8.83 8.48
C ASN A 102 17.14 10.26 8.19
N ILE A 103 15.83 10.43 7.98
CA ILE A 103 15.20 11.75 7.99
C ILE A 103 15.45 12.34 9.39
N SER A 104 16.14 13.47 9.45
CA SER A 104 16.47 14.09 10.73
C SER A 104 15.19 14.56 11.43
N GLU A 105 15.24 14.67 12.77
CA GLU A 105 14.10 15.19 13.56
C GLU A 105 13.63 16.56 13.03
N ASP A 106 14.54 17.37 12.48
CA ASP A 106 14.25 18.67 11.89
C ASP A 106 13.38 18.56 10.61
N GLU A 107 13.63 17.55 9.78
CA GLU A 107 12.87 17.32 8.54
C GLU A 107 11.47 16.75 8.83
N LEU A 108 11.36 15.90 9.86
CA LEU A 108 10.08 15.38 10.32
C LEU A 108 9.19 16.51 10.87
N GLU A 109 9.77 17.44 11.64
CA GLU A 109 9.04 18.59 12.19
C GLU A 109 8.60 19.58 11.10
N ALA A 110 9.43 19.79 10.06
CA ALA A 110 9.08 20.60 8.91
C ALA A 110 7.89 20.03 8.11
N LEU A 111 7.84 18.71 7.96
CA LEU A 111 6.74 18.00 7.28
C LEU A 111 5.42 18.15 8.04
N ILE A 112 5.45 18.00 9.37
CA ILE A 112 4.27 18.17 10.23
C ILE A 112 3.71 19.58 10.13
N LYS A 113 4.57 20.61 10.05
CA LYS A 113 4.15 22.00 9.86
C LYS A 113 3.47 22.26 8.52
N GLN A 114 3.94 21.64 7.44
CA GLN A 114 3.32 21.81 6.12
C GLN A 114 1.90 21.23 6.03
N MET A 115 1.60 20.20 6.83
CA MET A 115 0.26 19.58 6.85
C MET A 115 -0.78 20.35 7.68
N GLN A 116 -0.34 21.29 8.52
CA GLN A 116 -1.21 22.11 9.38
C GLN A 116 -1.50 23.50 8.81
N SER A 117 -1.07 23.77 7.56
CA SER A 117 -1.31 25.02 6.83
C SER A 117 -2.40 24.87 5.78
#